data_AF-A0A148N543-F1
#
_entry.id   AF-A0A148N543-F1
#
_cell.length_a   1.000
_cell.length_b   1.000
_cell.length_c   1.000
_cell.angle_alpha   90.00
_cell.angle_beta   90.00
_cell.angle_gamma   90.00
#
_symmetry.space_group_name_H-M   'P 1'
#
loop_
_entity.id
_entity.type
_entity.pdbx_description
1 polymer ?
#
loop_
_entity_poly.entity_id
_entity_poly.type
_entity_poly.pdbx_seq_one_letter_code
_entity_poly.pdbx_strand_id
1 'polypeptide(L)' 'MPQIRVKENEPFDIALRRFKRACEKAGVLSEVRRREYYEKPTEARKRKAAAAVKRHLKRLSRERYALENLRKGRSIV' A
#
# COMPACT_ATOMS: atom_id res chain seq x y z
N MET A 1 0.98 -15.80 -0.97
CA MET A 1 0.97 -15.60 0.50
C MET A 1 2.35 -15.13 0.94
N PRO A 2 2.46 -14.17 1.87
CA PRO A 2 3.76 -13.66 2.34
C PRO A 2 4.49 -14.69 3.21
N GLN A 3 5.76 -14.93 2.91
CA GLN A 3 6.66 -15.79 3.69
C GLN A 3 7.87 -14.95 4.12
N ILE A 4 8.20 -14.98 5.41
CA ILE A 4 9.39 -14.31 5.96
C ILE A 4 10.21 -15.33 6.71
N ARG A 5 11.49 -15.41 6.37
CA ARG A 5 12.47 -16.22 7.09
C ARG A 5 13.07 -15.36 8.18
N VAL A 6 12.97 -15.79 9.44
CA VAL A 6 13.59 -15.12 10.59
C VAL A 6 15.08 -15.45 10.58
N LYS A 7 15.93 -14.43 10.69
CA LYS A 7 17.39 -14.61 10.85
C LYS A 7 17.73 -14.63 12.34
N GLU A 8 18.76 -15.38 12.74
CA GLU A 8 19.11 -15.61 14.15
C GLU A 8 19.50 -14.34 14.93
N ASN A 9 19.98 -13.30 14.25
CA ASN A 9 20.38 -12.02 14.88
C ASN A 9 19.27 -10.96 14.92
N GLU A 10 17.99 -11.33 14.70
CA GLU A 10 16.88 -10.38 14.73
C GLU A 10 15.93 -10.65 15.89
N PRO A 11 15.61 -9.64 16.72
CA PRO A 11 14.58 -9.80 17.73
C PRO A 11 13.22 -10.05 17.08
N PHE A 12 12.45 -10.97 17.67
CA PHE A 12 11.19 -11.49 17.14
C PHE A 12 10.19 -10.40 16.72
N ASP A 13 10.12 -9.30 17.49
CA ASP A 13 9.22 -8.18 17.20
C ASP A 13 9.48 -7.50 15.84
N ILE A 14 10.74 -7.46 15.40
CA ILE A 14 11.10 -6.87 14.11
C ILE A 14 10.68 -7.80 12.97
N ALA A 15 10.81 -9.11 13.15
CA ALA A 15 10.32 -10.10 12.20
C ALA A 15 8.78 -10.03 12.08
N LEU A 16 8.08 -9.94 13.21
CA LEU A 16 6.62 -9.79 13.25
C LEU A 16 6.15 -8.50 12.55
N ARG A 17 6.84 -7.38 12.78
CA ARG A 17 6.53 -6.11 12.11
C ARG A 17 6.72 -6.21 10.59
N ARG A 18 7.78 -6.90 10.13
CA ARG A 18 7.96 -7.17 8.70
C ARG A 18 6.86 -8.05 8.14
N PHE A 19 6.40 -9.04 8.89
CA PHE A 19 5.31 -9.91 8.49
C PHE A 19 4.00 -9.17 8.34
N LYS A 20 3.63 -8.33 9.31
CA LYS A 20 2.45 -7.46 9.22
C LYS A 20 2.52 -6.57 7.97
N ARG A 21 3.66 -5.91 7.73
CA ARG A 21 3.86 -5.09 6.52
C ARG A 21 3.79 -5.90 5.23
N ALA A 22 4.30 -7.13 5.20
CA ALA A 22 4.23 -8.00 4.03
C ALA A 22 2.79 -8.45 3.74
N CYS A 23 2.01 -8.79 4.77
CA CYS A 23 0.58 -9.09 4.66
C CYS A 23 -0.23 -7.89 4.16
N GLU A 24 0.05 -6.69 4.69
CA GLU A 24 -0.56 -5.44 4.25
C GLU A 24 -0.21 -5.10 2.80
N LYS A 25 1.07 -5.23 2.43
CA LYS A 25 1.56 -4.98 1.06
C LYS A 25 0.95 -5.96 0.06
N ALA A 26 0.85 -7.23 0.43
CA ALA A 26 0.19 -8.25 -0.39
C ALA A 26 -1.34 -8.03 -0.46
N GLY A 27 -1.91 -7.20 0.42
CA GLY A 27 -3.34 -6.88 0.41
C GLY A 27 -4.24 -8.05 0.79
N VAL A 28 -3.72 -9.06 1.52
CA VAL A 28 -4.42 -10.31 1.83
C VAL A 28 -5.76 -10.04 2.54
N LEU A 29 -5.76 -9.15 3.53
CA LEU A 29 -6.97 -8.76 4.26
C LEU A 29 -7.99 -8.03 3.37
N SER A 30 -7.52 -7.18 2.46
CA SER A 30 -8.39 -6.49 1.50
C SER A 30 -8.99 -7.46 0.48
N GLU A 31 -8.26 -8.52 0.13
CA GLU A 31 -8.74 -9.57 -0.75
C GLU A 31 -9.77 -10.47 -0.09
N VAL A 32 -9.55 -10.89 1.16
CA VAL A 32 -10.53 -11.66 1.95
C VAL A 32 -11.84 -10.89 2.02
N ARG A 33 -11.80 -9.62 2.42
CA ARG A 33 -13.00 -8.78 2.55
C ARG A 33 -13.74 -8.56 1.23
N ARG A 34 -13.02 -8.58 0.11
CA ARG A 34 -13.62 -8.49 -1.24
C ARG A 34 -14.30 -9.80 -1.66
N ARG A 35 -13.82 -10.94 -1.17
CA ARG A 35 -14.33 -12.28 -1.50
C ARG A 35 -15.47 -12.74 -0.59
N GLU A 36 -15.75 -12.02 0.49
CA GLU A 36 -16.86 -12.31 1.44
C GLU A 36 -18.23 -12.35 0.77
N TYR A 37 -18.43 -11.60 -0.31
CA TYR A 37 -19.69 -11.53 -1.04
C TYR A 37 -19.45 -11.57 -2.55
N TYR A 38 -20.45 -12.05 -3.29
CA TYR A 38 -20.42 -11.97 -4.75
C TYR A 38 -20.53 -10.51 -5.19
N GLU A 39 -19.57 -10.08 -5.99
CA GLU A 39 -19.58 -8.76 -6.61
C GLU A 39 -19.94 -8.89 -8.08
N LYS A 40 -20.87 -8.06 -8.55
CA LYS A 40 -21.21 -8.03 -9.98
C LYS A 40 -19.99 -7.58 -10.81
N PRO A 41 -19.79 -8.12 -12.02
CA PRO A 41 -18.66 -7.74 -12.87
C PRO A 41 -18.54 -6.24 -13.15
N THR A 42 -19.67 -5.53 -13.20
CA THR A 42 -19.75 -4.07 -13.40
C THR A 42 -19.22 -3.29 -12.20
N GLU A 43 -19.58 -3.70 -10.99
CA GLU A 43 -19.10 -3.11 -9.73
C GLU A 43 -17.60 -3.34 -9.58
N ALA A 44 -17.11 -4.53 -9.96
CA ALA A 44 -15.69 -4.85 -9.92
C ALA A 44 -14.88 -3.92 -10.83
N ARG A 45 -15.38 -3.63 -12.04
CA ARG A 45 -14.76 -2.66 -12.98
C ARG A 45 -14.78 -1.24 -12.40
N LYS A 46 -15.92 -0.80 -11.86
CA LYS A 46 -16.07 0.53 -11.24
C LYS A 46 -15.10 0.73 -10.08
N ARG A 47 -14.95 -0.27 -9.21
CA ARG A 47 -14.01 -0.23 -8.08
C ARG A 47 -12.56 -0.16 -8.54
N LYS A 48 -12.18 -0.97 -9.54
CA LYS A 48 -10.82 -0.96 -10.10
C LYS A 48 -10.47 0.41 -10.71
N ALA A 49 -11.39 1.00 -11.46
CA ALA A 49 -11.21 2.34 -12.04
C ALA A 49 -11.05 3.41 -10.95
N ALA A 50 -11.93 3.43 -9.93
CA ALA A 50 -11.83 4.37 -8.82
C ALA A 50 -10.51 4.22 -8.03
N ALA A 51 -10.05 2.98 -7.81
CA ALA A 51 -8.78 2.71 -7.16
C ALA A 51 -7.58 3.21 -7.98
N ALA A 52 -7.61 3.07 -9.32
CA ALA A 52 -6.58 3.57 -10.21
C ALA A 52 -6.50 5.11 -10.18
N VAL A 53 -7.66 5.78 -10.28
CA VAL A 53 -7.76 7.25 -10.19
C VAL A 53 -7.22 7.74 -8.84
N LYS A 54 -7.64 7.13 -7.73
CA LYS A 54 -7.17 7.50 -6.38
C LYS A 54 -5.64 7.35 -6.24
N ARG A 55 -5.06 6.28 -6.80
CA ARG A 55 -3.59 6.07 -6.81
C ARG A 55 -2.88 7.15 -7.62
N HIS A 56 -3.42 7.50 -8.79
CA HIS A 56 -2.85 8.53 -9.65
C HIS A 56 -2.88 9.91 -8.98
N LEU A 57 -4.02 10.31 -8.41
CA LEU A 57 -4.16 11.57 -7.68
C LEU A 57 -3.22 11.65 -6.47
N LYS A 58 -3.05 10.55 -5.73
CA LYS A 58 -2.11 10.48 -4.60
C LYS A 58 -0.66 10.66 -5.05
N ARG A 59 -0.29 10.15 -6.23
CA ARG A 59 1.04 10.35 -6.82
C ARG A 59 1.25 11.82 -7.20
N LEU A 60 0.32 12.42 -7.93
CA LEU A 60 0.40 13.82 -8.34
C LEU A 60 0.49 14.78 -7.14
N SER A 61 -0.28 14.52 -6.08
CA SER A 61 -0.21 15.31 -4.84
C SER A 61 1.17 15.25 -4.18
N ARG A 62 1.83 14.08 -4.18
CA ARG A 62 3.18 13.93 -3.66
C ARG A 62 4.21 14.64 -4.53
N GLU A 63 4.11 14.51 -5.85
CA GLU A 63 4.99 15.18 -6.80
C GLU A 63 4.87 16.70 -6.66
N ARG A 64 3.64 17.23 -6.58
CA ARG A 64 3.38 18.65 -6.35
C ARG A 64 4.02 19.14 -5.04
N TYR A 65 3.86 18.40 -3.95
CA TYR A 65 4.46 18.75 -2.66
C TYR A 65 6.00 18.69 -2.68
N ALA A 66 6.57 17.68 -3.35
CA ALA A 66 8.02 17.57 -3.53
C ALA A 66 8.58 18.73 -4.34
N LEU A 67 7.92 19.11 -5.44
CA LEU A 67 8.28 20.27 -6.26
C LEU A 67 8.15 21.57 -5.47
N GLU A 68 7.09 21.73 -4.67
CA GLU A 68 6.91 22.90 -3.82
C GLU A 68 7.99 23.03 -2.74
N ASN A 69 8.38 21.91 -2.11
CA ASN A 69 9.45 21.90 -1.13
C ASN A 69 10.82 22.23 -1.75
N LEU A 70 11.09 21.71 -2.96
CA LEU A 70 12.29 22.03 -3.72
C LEU A 70 12.33 23.52 -4.06
N ARG A 71 11.21 24.09 -4.52
CA ARG A 71 11.06 25.52 -4.83
C ARG A 71 11.23 26.42 -3.59
N LYS A 72 10.82 25.93 -2.42
CA LYS A 72 10.94 26.65 -1.14
C LYS A 72 12.29 26.45 -0.44
N GLY A 73 13.25 25.76 -1.08
CA GLY A 73 14.58 25.54 -0.51
C GLY A 73 14.58 24.74 0.79
N ARG A 74 13.49 24.01 1.08
CA ARG A 74 13.40 23.14 2.26
C ARG A 74 14.10 21.84 1.89
N SER A 75 15.39 21.76 2.21
CA SER A 75 16.15 20.52 2.11
C SER A 75 15.43 19.44 2.92
N ILE A 76 15.14 18.32 2.26
CA ILE A 76 14.77 17.07 2.94
C ILE A 76 16.07 16.62 3.64
N VAL A 77 16.26 17.07 4.87
CA VAL A 77 17.21 16.49 5.83
C VAL A 77 16.38 15.76 6.88
#